data_AF-A0A3A5K8R0-F1
#
_entry.id   AF-A0A3A5K8R0-F1
#
_cell.length_a   1.000
_cell.length_b   1.000
_cell.length_c   1.000
_cell.angle_alpha   90.00
_cell.angle_beta   90.00
_cell.angle_gamma   90.00
#
_symmetry.space_group_name_H-M   'P 1'
#
loop_
_entity.id
_entity.type
_entity.pdbx_description
1 polymer ?
#
loop_
_entity_poly.entity_id
_entity_poly.type
_entity_poly.pdbx_seq_one_letter_code
_entity_poly.pdbx_strand_id
1 'polypeptide(L)'
;MNAPLNPKYPGSEAVDEVDHALDLMRVARLAINAFEADPTNVSTEDMASIGYVLVYAMDILKPVREQINRAMAEETKALRGGMN
;
A
#
# COMPACT_ATOMS: atom_id res chain seq x y z
N MET A 1 -10.28 -23.67 14.04
CA MET A 1 -9.52 -24.43 13.02
C MET A 1 -8.84 -23.39 12.14
N ASN A 2 -7.53 -23.20 12.29
CA ASN A 2 -6.76 -22.24 11.50
C ASN A 2 -6.43 -22.89 10.15
N ALA A 3 -6.82 -22.25 9.05
CA ALA A 3 -6.44 -22.68 7.71
C ALA A 3 -4.90 -22.61 7.56
N PRO A 4 -4.27 -23.57 6.86
CA PRO A 4 -2.82 -23.60 6.74
C PRO A 4 -2.36 -22.49 5.80
N LEU A 5 -1.41 -21.67 6.29
CA LEU A 5 -0.62 -20.74 5.49
C LEU A 5 0.01 -21.48 4.29
N ASN A 6 -0.10 -20.89 3.11
CA ASN A 6 0.47 -21.43 1.87
C ASN A 6 1.99 -21.64 2.01
N PRO A 7 2.51 -22.88 1.89
CA PRO A 7 3.92 -23.20 2.20
C PRO A 7 4.94 -22.61 1.22
N LYS A 8 4.50 -21.97 0.13
CA LYS A 8 5.42 -21.41 -0.87
C LYS A 8 6.11 -20.12 -0.41
N TYR A 9 5.61 -19.46 0.64
CA TYR A 9 6.18 -18.21 1.17
C TYR A 9 6.02 -18.15 2.70
N PRO A 10 7.08 -18.46 3.48
CA PRO A 10 7.03 -18.31 4.92
C PRO A 10 6.93 -16.82 5.27
N GLY A 11 5.88 -16.46 6.00
CA GLY A 11 5.44 -15.10 6.26
C GLY A 11 6.53 -14.17 6.79
N SER A 12 6.79 -13.12 6.01
CA SER A 12 7.20 -11.83 6.52
C SER A 12 5.91 -11.04 6.70
N GLU A 13 5.50 -10.75 7.94
CA GLU A 13 4.29 -9.94 8.24
C GLU A 13 4.27 -8.62 7.44
N ALA A 14 5.45 -8.07 7.13
CA ALA A 14 5.60 -6.86 6.32
C ALA A 14 5.20 -7.02 4.83
N VAL A 15 5.26 -8.23 4.26
CA VAL A 15 4.77 -8.47 2.88
C VAL A 15 3.24 -8.51 2.87
N ASP A 16 2.64 -9.08 3.91
CA ASP A 16 1.18 -9.14 4.08
C ASP A 16 0.58 -7.74 4.25
N GLU A 17 1.24 -6.87 5.02
CA GLU A 17 0.79 -5.49 5.21
C GLU A 17 0.87 -4.64 3.93
N VAL A 18 1.92 -4.80 3.12
CA VAL A 18 2.03 -4.08 1.84
C VAL A 18 0.96 -4.52 0.85
N ASP A 19 0.74 -5.83 0.71
CA ASP A 19 -0.32 -6.36 -0.13
C ASP A 19 -1.70 -5.91 0.37
N HIS A 20 -1.91 -5.88 1.68
CA HIS A 20 -3.12 -5.35 2.30
C HIS A 20 -3.33 -3.86 1.97
N ALA A 21 -2.29 -3.03 2.07
CA ALA A 21 -2.37 -1.62 1.70
C ALA A 21 -2.72 -1.42 0.21
N LEU A 22 -2.15 -2.23 -0.67
CA LEU A 22 -2.49 -2.21 -2.10
C LEU A 22 -3.94 -2.62 -2.37
N ASP A 23 -4.45 -3.61 -1.65
CA ASP A 23 -5.86 -4.02 -1.73
C ASP A 23 -6.81 -2.94 -1.22
N LEU A 24 -6.46 -2.27 -0.12
CA LEU A 24 -7.23 -1.11 0.37
C LEU A 24 -7.28 0.02 -0.66
N MET A 25 -6.16 0.32 -1.34
CA MET A 25 -6.13 1.31 -2.42
C MET A 25 -6.99 0.88 -3.63
N ARG A 26 -7.03 -0.41 -3.96
CA ARG A 26 -7.91 -0.93 -5.03
C ARG A 26 -9.38 -0.76 -4.67
N VAL A 27 -9.76 -1.10 -3.43
CA VAL A 27 -11.14 -0.94 -2.94
C VAL A 27 -11.54 0.53 -2.94
N ALA A 28 -10.69 1.42 -2.43
CA ALA A 28 -10.93 2.86 -2.45
C ALA A 28 -11.15 3.39 -3.87
N ARG A 29 -10.32 2.95 -4.83
CA ARG A 29 -10.49 3.32 -6.25
C ARG A 29 -11.82 2.83 -6.82
N LEU A 30 -12.23 1.61 -6.51
CA LEU A 30 -13.50 1.05 -6.98
C LEU A 30 -14.69 1.84 -6.41
N ALA A 31 -14.65 2.21 -5.14
CA ALA A 31 -15.68 3.02 -4.50
C ALA A 31 -15.78 4.42 -5.12
N ILE A 32 -14.64 5.10 -5.34
CA ILE A 32 -14.60 6.42 -6.01
C ILE A 32 -15.20 6.32 -7.41
N ASN A 33 -14.76 5.36 -8.22
CA ASN A 33 -15.26 5.19 -9.58
C ASN A 33 -16.77 4.88 -9.61
N ALA A 34 -17.25 4.06 -8.67
CA ALA A 34 -18.67 3.73 -8.57
C ALA A 34 -19.51 4.97 -8.20
N PHE A 35 -19.02 5.80 -7.27
CA PHE A 35 -19.66 7.04 -6.86
C PHE A 35 -19.65 8.10 -7.97
N GLU A 36 -18.55 8.23 -8.72
CA GLU A 36 -18.47 9.12 -9.89
C GLU A 36 -19.40 8.70 -11.02
N ALA A 37 -19.59 7.39 -11.22
CA ALA A 37 -20.51 6.86 -12.22
C ALA A 37 -21.98 7.09 -11.84
N ASP A 38 -22.32 6.88 -10.57
CA ASP A 38 -23.62 7.21 -9.99
C ASP A 38 -23.46 7.40 -8.46
N PRO A 39 -23.74 8.62 -7.92
CA PRO A 39 -23.61 8.90 -6.49
C PRO A 39 -24.48 8.04 -5.57
N THR A 40 -25.43 7.27 -6.09
CA THR A 40 -26.25 6.33 -5.32
C THR A 40 -25.60 4.96 -5.13
N ASN A 41 -24.54 4.63 -5.88
CA ASN A 41 -23.82 3.36 -5.78
C ASN A 41 -23.04 3.19 -4.47
N VAL A 42 -22.66 4.29 -3.84
CA VAL A 42 -21.89 4.32 -2.60
C VAL A 42 -22.54 5.35 -1.67
N SER A 43 -22.78 4.97 -0.42
CA SER A 43 -23.39 5.90 0.54
C SER A 43 -22.43 7.05 0.85
N THR A 44 -22.97 8.22 1.23
CA THR A 44 -22.14 9.36 1.63
C THR A 44 -21.26 9.05 2.85
N GLU A 45 -21.73 8.18 3.74
CA GLU A 45 -20.98 7.71 4.91
C GLU A 45 -19.79 6.82 4.52
N ASP A 46 -20.02 5.86 3.61
CA ASP A 46 -18.95 5.01 3.07
C ASP A 46 -17.94 5.85 2.29
N MET A 47 -18.43 6.82 1.51
CA MET A 47 -17.57 7.72 0.74
C MET A 47 -16.71 8.63 1.62
N ALA A 48 -17.25 9.10 2.75
CA ALA A 48 -16.47 9.81 3.78
C ALA A 48 -15.42 8.88 4.42
N SER A 49 -15.75 7.61 4.57
CA SER A 49 -14.87 6.59 5.16
C SER A 49 -13.69 6.22 4.24
N ILE A 50 -13.82 6.36 2.91
CA ILE A 50 -12.73 6.14 1.96
C ILE A 50 -11.50 6.99 2.26
N GLY A 51 -11.68 8.22 2.76
CA GLY A 51 -10.55 9.07 3.17
C GLY A 51 -9.69 8.43 4.25
N TYR A 52 -10.30 7.79 5.25
CA TYR A 52 -9.58 7.09 6.32
C TYR A 52 -8.86 5.84 5.81
N VAL A 53 -9.49 5.09 4.90
CA VAL A 53 -8.89 3.92 4.26
C VAL A 53 -7.61 4.30 3.50
N LEU A 54 -7.65 5.39 2.75
CA LEU A 54 -6.48 5.88 2.01
C LEU A 54 -5.34 6.33 2.94
N VAL A 55 -5.67 7.03 4.04
CA VAL A 55 -4.66 7.42 5.04
C VAL A 55 -4.00 6.18 5.66
N TYR A 56 -4.79 5.18 6.05
CA TYR A 56 -4.26 3.97 6.65
C TYR A 56 -3.35 3.19 5.68
N ALA A 57 -3.75 3.06 4.41
CA ALA A 57 -2.91 2.43 3.39
C ALA A 57 -1.58 3.21 3.19
N MET A 58 -1.61 4.55 3.22
CA MET A 58 -0.38 5.34 3.12
C MET A 58 0.55 5.16 4.31
N ASP A 59 0.02 5.03 5.52
CA ASP A 59 0.82 4.82 6.72
C ASP A 59 1.57 3.50 6.66
N ILE A 60 0.93 2.43 6.15
CA ILE A 60 1.57 1.14 5.90
C ILE A 60 2.67 1.25 4.84
N LEU A 61 2.45 2.02 3.76
CA LEU A 61 3.42 2.13 2.66
C LEU A 61 4.58 3.10 2.95
N LYS A 62 4.47 3.93 3.98
CA LYS A 62 5.48 4.95 4.31
C LYS A 62 6.86 4.37 4.63
N PRO A 63 7.02 3.32 5.45
CA PRO A 63 8.31 2.69 5.70
C PRO A 63 8.95 2.13 4.44
N VAL A 64 8.16 1.53 3.54
CA VAL A 64 8.64 1.00 2.25
C VAL A 64 9.22 2.13 1.40
N ARG A 65 8.50 3.25 1.29
CA ARG A 65 8.99 4.44 0.58
C ARG A 65 10.31 4.95 1.16
N GLU A 66 10.43 4.98 2.49
CA GLU A 66 11.66 5.41 3.17
C GLU A 66 12.83 4.45 2.95
N GLN A 67 12.56 3.14 2.87
CA GLN A 67 13.58 2.13 2.54
C GLN A 67 14.09 2.29 1.11
N ILE A 68 13.17 2.45 0.14
CA ILE A 68 13.52 2.70 -1.27
C ILE A 68 14.37 3.97 -1.39
N ASN A 69 13.95 5.06 -0.75
CA ASN A 69 14.71 6.32 -0.79
C ASN A 69 16.11 6.19 -0.19
N ARG A 70 16.27 5.41 0.89
CA ARG A 70 17.58 5.14 1.49
C ARG A 70 18.47 4.31 0.57
N ALA A 71 17.96 3.23 0.00
CA ALA A 71 18.70 2.37 -0.92
C ALA A 71 19.19 3.16 -2.15
N MET A 72 18.33 3.99 -2.75
CA MET A 72 18.68 4.85 -3.89
C MET A 72 19.77 5.88 -3.55
N ALA A 73 19.74 6.44 -2.33
CA ALA A 73 20.75 7.39 -1.88
C ALA A 73 22.11 6.72 -1.67
N GLU A 74 22.14 5.50 -1.14
CA GLU A 74 23.36 4.71 -0.97
C GLU A 74 23.96 4.29 -2.31
N GLU A 75 23.14 3.83 -3.26
CA GLU A 75 23.58 3.49 -4.61
C GLU A 75 24.18 4.70 -5.33
N THR A 76 23.52 5.86 -5.24
CA THR A 76 24.04 7.11 -5.82
C THR A 76 25.39 7.51 -5.23
N LYS A 77 25.59 7.30 -3.92
CA LYS A 77 26.86 7.57 -3.24
C LYS A 77 27.95 6.59 -3.66
N ALA A 78 27.62 5.30 -3.80
CA ALA A 78 28.55 4.27 -4.26
C ALA A 78 29.04 4.55 -5.69
N LEU A 79 28.13 4.90 -6.59
CA LEU A 79 28.45 5.29 -7.98
C LEU A 79 29.37 6.51 -8.04
N ARG A 80 29.14 7.53 -7.19
CA ARG A 80 30.00 8.72 -7.12
C ARG A 80 31.36 8.44 -6.46
N GLY A 81 31.43 7.53 -5.50
CA GLY A 81 32.66 7.16 -4.79
C GLY A 81 33.59 6.25 -5.60
N GLY A 82 33.05 5.43 -6.50
CA GLY A 82 33.82 4.54 -7.37
C GLY A 82 34.42 5.21 -8.63
N MET A 83 34.17 6.50 -8.84
CA MET A 83 34.72 7.29 -9.95
C MET A 83 35.96 8.13 -9.57
N ASN A 84 36.50 7.97 -8.36
CA ASN A 84 37.72 8.64 -7.88
C ASN A 84 38.92 7.68 -7.82
#